data_AF-A0A1I1XCV3-F1
#
_entry.id   AF-A0A1I1XCV3-F1
#
_cell.length_a   1.000
_cell.length_b   1.000
_cell.length_c   1.000
_cell.angle_alpha   90.00
_cell.angle_beta   90.00
_cell.angle_gamma   90.00
#
_symmetry.space_group_name_H-M   'P 1'
#
loop_
_entity.id
_entity.type
_entity.pdbx_description
1 polymer ?
#
loop_
_entity_poly.entity_id
_entity_poly.type
_entity_poly.pdbx_seq_one_letter_code
_entity_poly.pdbx_strand_id
1 'polypeptide(L)'
;MKKKFVAGVSVVVLAASMFGFAHVFAGGNGQDSGGETQKEMKNAPKIETVEKVMEKEIEKSTKPALLELVDGIEEETTTKMVYGDTYEREVEVTFNDEGEKIAKVEGAPSVNIDEYKKKYKESIKNVKEKLSKFFAEQSESFSELADYSKWKQTSYDEGFNYYLKVQEFYESWNDASINITGESESLQNDFRNIGHMKAIINHNQFSRTSHLGRQGQAKEDVERSDQWKETPEEMRQAYEYMKQIVHDLDVAFNHDGEGETYGVTYTLNGDKASKVESLFNGK
;
A
#
# COMPACT_ATOMS: atom_id res chain seq x y z
N MET A 1 22.71 26.09 -42.78
CA MET A 1 21.47 26.00 -41.99
C MET A 1 21.82 25.32 -40.67
N LYS A 2 21.71 26.02 -39.54
CA LYS A 2 22.06 25.51 -38.21
C LYS A 2 20.76 25.08 -37.51
N LYS A 3 20.61 23.79 -37.19
CA LYS A 3 19.55 23.31 -36.31
C LYS A 3 20.06 23.39 -34.87
N LYS A 4 19.38 24.19 -34.04
CA LYS A 4 19.59 24.24 -32.59
C LYS A 4 18.84 23.06 -31.96
N PHE A 5 19.57 22.23 -31.22
CA PHE A 5 19.00 21.23 -30.32
C PHE A 5 18.74 21.94 -28.98
N VAL A 6 17.49 21.93 -28.51
CA VAL A 6 17.12 22.43 -27.19
C VAL A 6 17.07 21.20 -26.27
N ALA A 7 18.08 21.04 -25.42
CA ALA A 7 18.06 20.08 -24.33
C ALA A 7 17.28 20.71 -23.17
N GLY A 8 16.09 20.17 -22.90
CA GLY A 8 15.33 20.48 -21.70
C GLY A 8 15.87 19.65 -20.53
N VAL A 9 16.57 20.32 -19.62
CA VAL A 9 16.97 19.77 -18.32
C VAL A 9 15.77 19.96 -17.38
N SER A 10 15.09 18.88 -17.02
CA SER A 10 14.14 18.88 -15.91
C SER A 10 14.88 18.45 -14.65
N VAL A 11 15.18 19.44 -13.79
CA VAL A 11 15.63 19.22 -12.43
C VAL A 11 14.39 18.89 -11.60
N VAL A 12 14.24 17.63 -11.19
CA VAL A 12 13.25 17.23 -10.18
C VAL A 12 13.92 17.36 -8.81
N VAL A 13 13.40 18.25 -7.98
CA VAL A 13 13.81 18.42 -6.58
C VAL A 13 13.03 17.42 -5.74
N LEU A 14 13.70 16.35 -5.30
CA LEU A 14 13.18 15.37 -4.34
C LEU A 14 13.11 16.00 -2.94
N ALA A 15 11.90 16.26 -2.46
CA ALA A 15 11.64 16.52 -1.05
C ALA A 15 11.35 15.18 -0.35
N ALA A 16 12.33 14.66 0.37
CA ALA A 16 12.19 13.46 1.19
C ALA A 16 11.22 13.71 2.36
N SER A 17 10.07 13.05 2.34
CA SER A 17 9.21 12.90 3.51
C SER A 17 9.58 11.61 4.25
N MET A 18 10.36 11.78 5.32
CA MET A 18 10.57 10.77 6.34
C MET A 18 9.28 10.54 7.13
N PHE A 19 8.53 9.48 6.83
CA PHE A 19 7.59 8.88 7.79
C PHE A 19 7.45 7.38 7.52
N GLY A 20 7.77 6.55 8.53
CA GLY A 20 7.11 5.25 8.67
C GLY A 20 7.95 3.97 8.76
N PHE A 21 9.16 3.97 9.33
CA PHE A 21 9.73 2.75 9.93
C PHE A 21 9.72 2.92 11.45
N ALA A 22 8.64 2.49 12.10
CA ALA A 22 8.58 2.35 13.55
C ALA A 22 7.52 1.32 13.93
N HIS A 23 7.93 0.06 14.06
CA HIS A 23 7.53 -0.91 15.10
C HIS A 23 7.80 -2.35 14.64
N VAL A 24 9.06 -2.77 14.67
CA VAL A 24 9.44 -4.15 15.02
C VAL A 24 10.81 -4.05 15.69
N PHE A 25 11.02 -4.81 16.76
CA PHE A 25 12.17 -4.84 17.69
C PHE A 25 12.06 -3.94 18.93
N ALA A 26 11.20 -4.37 19.86
CA ALA A 26 11.45 -4.19 21.28
C ALA A 26 11.43 -5.57 21.95
N GLY A 27 12.61 -6.09 22.28
CA GLY A 27 12.78 -7.35 23.00
C GLY A 27 14.26 -7.69 23.14
N GLY A 28 14.90 -7.23 24.22
CA GLY A 28 16.28 -7.63 24.54
C GLY A 28 17.01 -6.70 25.51
N ASN A 29 16.91 -7.03 26.79
CA ASN A 29 17.65 -6.58 27.98
C ASN A 29 18.97 -5.80 27.80
N GLY A 30 19.02 -4.62 28.42
CA GLY A 30 19.88 -4.28 29.57
C GLY A 30 21.38 -4.09 29.36
N GLN A 31 21.85 -2.84 29.47
CA GLN A 31 22.84 -2.45 30.48
C GLN A 31 23.02 -0.92 30.58
N ASP A 32 23.20 -0.46 31.82
CA ASP A 32 23.45 0.90 32.28
C ASP A 32 24.57 1.65 31.55
N SER A 33 24.33 2.94 31.29
CA SER A 33 25.21 4.02 31.78
C SER A 33 24.54 5.38 31.58
N GLY A 34 24.47 6.17 32.65
CA GLY A 34 23.76 7.44 32.71
C GLY A 34 24.43 8.62 32.00
N GLY A 35 23.67 9.71 31.91
CA GLY A 35 24.13 11.01 31.44
C GLY A 35 22.96 11.98 31.24
N GLU A 36 22.93 13.02 32.06
CA GLU A 36 21.93 14.10 32.12
C GLU A 36 21.70 14.83 30.78
N THR A 37 20.45 15.14 30.45
CA THR A 37 19.94 16.52 30.32
C THR A 37 18.47 16.51 29.86
N GLN A 38 17.56 16.90 30.76
CA GLN A 38 16.20 17.30 30.39
C GLN A 38 16.24 18.68 29.73
N LYS A 39 15.78 18.77 28.47
CA LYS A 39 15.27 20.01 27.89
C LYS A 39 13.80 19.79 27.55
N GLU A 40 12.95 20.65 28.12
CA GLU A 40 11.52 20.75 27.87
C GLU A 40 11.21 20.71 26.36
N MET A 41 10.46 19.70 25.93
CA MET A 41 9.66 19.78 24.70
C MET A 41 8.23 20.16 25.09
N LYS A 42 7.97 21.46 25.17
CA LYS A 42 6.62 22.01 25.02
C LYS A 42 6.29 22.05 23.53
N ASN A 43 5.59 21.02 23.06
CA ASN A 43 4.69 21.06 21.91
C ASN A 43 3.86 19.78 21.92
N ALA A 44 2.92 19.70 22.87
CA ALA A 44 1.82 18.77 22.75
C ALA A 44 0.98 19.20 21.52
N PRO A 45 0.64 18.29 20.60
CA PRO A 45 -0.26 18.62 19.49
C PRO A 45 -1.58 19.13 20.06
N LYS A 46 -2.07 20.26 19.51
CA LYS A 46 -3.39 20.82 19.86
C LYS A 46 -4.45 19.74 19.69
N ILE A 47 -5.27 19.56 20.73
CA ILE A 47 -6.36 18.57 20.88
C ILE A 47 -7.26 18.48 19.64
N GLU A 48 -7.43 19.58 18.91
CA GLU A 48 -8.17 19.67 17.62
C GLU A 48 -7.66 18.74 16.50
N THR A 49 -6.38 18.34 16.53
CA THR A 49 -5.79 17.45 15.51
C THR A 49 -6.05 15.98 15.84
N VAL A 50 -6.16 15.64 17.14
CA VAL A 50 -6.42 14.28 17.60
C VAL A 50 -7.90 13.92 17.41
N GLU A 51 -8.81 14.85 17.70
CA GLU A 51 -10.25 14.64 17.48
C GLU A 51 -10.59 14.42 15.99
N LYS A 52 -10.04 15.24 15.08
CA LYS A 52 -10.27 15.06 13.63
C LYS A 52 -9.66 13.78 13.07
N VAL A 53 -8.54 13.31 13.63
CA VAL A 53 -7.93 12.04 13.24
C VAL A 53 -8.78 10.88 13.76
N MET A 54 -9.25 10.95 15.02
CA MET A 54 -10.15 9.97 15.61
C MET A 54 -11.50 9.90 14.89
N GLU A 55 -12.14 11.02 14.56
CA GLU A 55 -13.38 11.05 13.77
C GLU A 55 -13.21 10.37 12.41
N LYS A 56 -12.09 10.63 11.73
CA LYS A 56 -11.79 10.08 10.41
C LYS A 56 -11.45 8.59 10.45
N GLU A 57 -10.84 8.11 11.54
CA GLU A 57 -10.60 6.68 11.78
C GLU A 57 -11.90 5.95 12.17
N ILE A 58 -12.75 6.57 12.98
CA ILE A 58 -14.09 6.06 13.34
C ILE A 58 -14.96 5.94 12.08
N GLU A 59 -14.96 6.94 11.19
CA GLU A 59 -15.73 6.93 9.93
C GLU A 59 -15.23 5.85 8.94
N LYS A 60 -13.93 5.50 8.98
CA LYS A 60 -13.35 4.42 8.14
C LYS A 60 -13.67 3.03 8.67
N SER A 61 -13.54 2.82 9.98
CA SER A 61 -13.83 1.54 10.65
C SER A 61 -15.32 1.18 10.59
N THR A 62 -16.19 2.19 10.63
CA THR A 62 -17.64 1.97 10.64
C THR A 62 -18.23 1.57 9.28
N LYS A 63 -17.51 1.76 8.17
CA LYS A 63 -18.03 1.56 6.81
C LYS A 63 -18.41 0.12 6.44
N PRO A 64 -17.53 -0.87 6.64
CA PRO A 64 -17.83 -2.26 6.27
C PRO A 64 -18.91 -2.89 7.15
N ALA A 65 -18.85 -2.65 8.47
CA ALA A 65 -19.77 -3.24 9.44
C ALA A 65 -21.22 -2.71 9.31
N LEU A 66 -21.39 -1.43 8.92
CA LEU A 66 -22.72 -0.92 8.56
C LEU A 66 -23.32 -1.71 7.41
N LEU A 67 -22.53 -2.05 6.38
CA LEU A 67 -23.02 -2.71 5.17
C LEU A 67 -23.51 -4.15 5.41
N GLU A 68 -22.74 -4.93 6.18
CA GLU A 68 -23.13 -6.30 6.56
C GLU A 68 -24.46 -6.31 7.33
N LEU A 69 -24.69 -5.32 8.19
CA LEU A 69 -25.94 -5.20 8.91
C LEU A 69 -27.12 -4.93 7.96
N VAL A 70 -26.93 -4.03 7.00
CA VAL A 70 -28.03 -3.59 6.14
C VAL A 70 -28.51 -4.70 5.19
N ASP A 71 -27.65 -5.65 4.83
CA ASP A 71 -28.05 -6.79 4.00
C ASP A 71 -28.81 -7.86 4.82
N GLY A 72 -28.77 -7.80 6.16
CA GLY A 72 -29.47 -8.72 7.07
C GLY A 72 -30.74 -8.18 7.75
N ILE A 73 -31.05 -6.89 7.65
CA ILE A 73 -32.22 -6.28 8.34
C ILE A 73 -33.46 -6.26 7.44
N GLU A 74 -34.31 -7.28 7.59
CA GLU A 74 -35.65 -7.34 6.98
C GLU A 74 -36.75 -6.70 7.85
N GLU A 75 -36.55 -6.49 9.17
CA GLU A 75 -37.58 -5.97 10.09
C GLU A 75 -37.08 -4.89 11.09
N GLU A 76 -38.01 -4.13 11.68
CA GLU A 76 -37.78 -3.09 12.71
C GLU A 76 -37.14 -3.68 13.99
N THR A 77 -35.82 -3.83 14.00
CA THR A 77 -35.11 -4.30 15.20
C THR A 77 -33.85 -3.48 15.47
N THR A 78 -33.72 -2.97 16.69
CA THR A 78 -32.46 -2.49 17.25
C THR A 78 -31.46 -3.65 17.23
N THR A 79 -30.34 -3.47 16.54
CA THR A 79 -29.32 -4.51 16.43
C THR A 79 -28.02 -4.01 17.04
N LYS A 80 -27.43 -4.81 17.93
CA LYS A 80 -26.09 -4.53 18.48
C LYS A 80 -25.04 -4.86 17.44
N MET A 81 -24.18 -3.90 17.12
CA MET A 81 -23.03 -4.13 16.24
C MET A 81 -21.75 -4.23 17.04
N VAL A 82 -20.87 -5.12 16.60
CA VAL A 82 -19.49 -5.22 17.07
C VAL A 82 -18.61 -4.62 15.97
N TYR A 83 -17.95 -3.50 16.24
CA TYR A 83 -16.99 -2.87 15.33
C TYR A 83 -15.57 -3.32 15.71
N GLY A 84 -15.08 -4.37 15.05
CA GLY A 84 -13.79 -5.00 15.36
C GLY A 84 -13.74 -5.62 16.76
N ASP A 85 -12.57 -6.12 17.18
CA ASP A 85 -12.43 -6.92 18.43
C ASP A 85 -12.65 -6.14 19.74
N THR A 86 -12.99 -4.84 19.70
CA THR A 86 -12.86 -3.97 20.90
C THR A 86 -14.00 -2.98 21.17
N TYR A 87 -14.92 -2.70 20.24
CA TYR A 87 -16.00 -1.73 20.49
C TYR A 87 -17.35 -2.21 19.96
N GLU A 88 -18.26 -2.54 20.87
CA GLU A 88 -19.67 -2.71 20.54
C GLU A 88 -20.34 -1.33 20.46
N ARG A 89 -21.07 -1.06 19.37
CA ARG A 89 -21.96 0.09 19.29
C ARG A 89 -23.35 -0.39 18.91
N GLU A 90 -24.36 0.08 19.64
CA GLU A 90 -25.75 -0.16 19.28
C GLU A 90 -26.12 0.69 18.07
N VAL A 91 -26.76 0.06 17.08
CA VAL A 91 -27.30 0.76 15.92
C VAL A 91 -28.80 0.61 15.92
N GLU A 92 -29.47 1.74 16.08
CA GLU A 92 -30.93 1.83 16.03
C GLU A 92 -31.33 2.09 14.58
N VAL A 93 -32.21 1.25 14.04
CA VAL A 93 -32.76 1.42 12.69
C VAL A 93 -34.23 1.82 12.82
N THR A 94 -34.57 2.99 12.32
CA THR A 94 -35.92 3.58 12.36
C THR A 94 -36.36 3.99 10.96
N PHE A 95 -37.65 4.19 10.76
CA PHE A 95 -38.16 4.83 9.54
C PHE A 95 -38.43 6.32 9.78
N ASN A 96 -38.11 7.18 8.82
CA ASN A 96 -38.54 8.58 8.85
C ASN A 96 -39.99 8.73 8.35
N ASP A 97 -40.52 9.96 8.40
CA ASP A 97 -41.90 10.26 7.95
C ASP A 97 -42.15 9.97 6.46
N GLU A 98 -41.08 9.83 5.67
CA GLU A 98 -41.12 9.48 4.24
C GLU A 98 -41.03 7.96 4.00
N GLY A 99 -40.90 7.15 5.06
CA GLY A 99 -40.75 5.71 4.99
C GLY A 99 -39.34 5.23 4.64
N GLU A 100 -38.33 6.10 4.74
CA GLU A 100 -36.93 5.75 4.49
C GLU A 100 -36.27 5.15 5.73
N LYS A 101 -35.41 4.15 5.53
CA LYS A 101 -34.64 3.52 6.61
C LYS A 101 -33.49 4.44 7.07
N ILE A 102 -33.46 4.78 8.34
CA ILE A 102 -32.45 5.62 8.99
C ILE A 102 -31.71 4.81 10.05
N ALA A 103 -30.39 4.75 9.95
CA ALA A 103 -29.52 4.23 11.00
C ALA A 103 -29.07 5.36 11.92
N LYS A 104 -29.16 5.14 13.24
CA LYS A 104 -28.61 6.01 14.28
C LYS A 104 -27.58 5.24 15.09
N VAL A 105 -26.42 5.86 15.27
CA VAL A 105 -25.35 5.37 16.14
C VAL A 105 -25.10 6.45 17.18
N GLU A 106 -24.96 6.09 18.45
CA GLU A 106 -24.70 7.05 19.52
C GLU A 106 -23.46 7.90 19.20
N GLY A 107 -23.61 9.23 19.30
CA GLY A 107 -22.56 10.19 19.01
C GLY A 107 -22.28 10.44 17.52
N ALA A 108 -23.06 9.86 16.60
CA ALA A 108 -22.92 10.08 15.16
C ALA A 108 -24.21 10.67 14.54
N PRO A 109 -24.11 11.41 13.43
CA PRO A 109 -25.28 11.85 12.69
C PRO A 109 -26.06 10.64 12.16
N SER A 110 -27.38 10.74 12.14
CA SER A 110 -28.26 9.74 11.53
C SER A 110 -28.00 9.63 10.03
N VAL A 111 -27.98 8.42 9.50
CA VAL A 111 -27.66 8.16 8.09
C VAL A 111 -28.83 7.47 7.40
N ASN A 112 -29.27 8.00 6.25
CA ASN A 112 -30.17 7.28 5.36
C ASN A 112 -29.42 6.06 4.79
N ILE A 113 -29.95 4.89 5.10
CA ILE A 113 -29.33 3.60 4.81
C ILE A 113 -29.21 3.34 3.31
N ASP A 114 -30.25 3.66 2.54
CA ASP A 114 -30.27 3.42 1.10
C ASP A 114 -29.35 4.39 0.35
N GLU A 115 -29.33 5.66 0.77
CA GLU A 115 -28.38 6.65 0.27
C GLU A 115 -26.94 6.25 0.58
N TYR A 116 -26.70 5.73 1.78
CA TYR A 116 -25.40 5.24 2.20
C TYR A 116 -24.95 4.03 1.37
N LYS A 117 -25.82 3.03 1.20
CA LYS A 117 -25.58 1.88 0.30
C LYS A 117 -25.23 2.33 -1.11
N LYS A 118 -25.96 3.32 -1.63
CA LYS A 118 -25.70 3.88 -2.97
C LYS A 118 -24.33 4.54 -3.04
N LYS A 119 -24.01 5.45 -2.11
CA LYS A 119 -22.69 6.12 -2.04
C LYS A 119 -21.55 5.12 -1.88
N TYR A 120 -21.75 4.09 -1.07
CA TYR A 120 -20.77 3.05 -0.85
C TYR A 120 -20.53 2.20 -2.11
N LYS A 121 -21.60 1.74 -2.79
CA LYS A 121 -21.49 1.03 -4.08
C LYS A 121 -20.77 1.86 -5.13
N GLU A 122 -21.06 3.16 -5.20
CA GLU A 122 -20.38 4.09 -6.10
C GLU A 122 -18.89 4.24 -5.73
N SER A 123 -18.57 4.28 -4.44
CA SER A 123 -17.19 4.31 -3.96
C SER A 123 -16.41 3.03 -4.29
N ILE A 124 -17.00 1.84 -4.12
CA ILE A 124 -16.39 0.56 -4.52
C ILE A 124 -16.16 0.54 -6.02
N LYS A 125 -17.16 0.96 -6.82
CA LYS A 125 -17.03 0.98 -8.27
C LYS A 125 -15.85 1.85 -8.71
N ASN A 126 -15.70 3.03 -8.09
CA ASN A 126 -14.57 3.92 -8.33
C ASN A 126 -13.23 3.29 -7.90
N VAL A 127 -13.18 2.55 -6.78
CA VAL A 127 -11.98 1.81 -6.35
C VAL A 127 -11.61 0.73 -7.36
N LYS A 128 -12.57 -0.09 -7.82
CA LYS A 128 -12.34 -1.12 -8.83
C LYS A 128 -11.84 -0.54 -10.15
N GLU A 129 -12.48 0.50 -10.68
CA GLU A 129 -12.04 1.17 -11.91
C GLU A 129 -10.61 1.72 -11.79
N LYS A 130 -10.26 2.29 -10.62
CA LYS A 130 -8.90 2.75 -10.36
C LYS A 130 -7.90 1.59 -10.26
N LEU A 131 -8.25 0.50 -9.59
CA LEU A 131 -7.40 -0.71 -9.48
C LEU A 131 -7.17 -1.34 -10.85
N SER A 132 -8.23 -1.51 -11.65
CA SER A 132 -8.18 -1.99 -13.03
C SER A 132 -7.21 -1.16 -13.86
N LYS A 133 -7.39 0.17 -13.89
CA LYS A 133 -6.49 1.07 -14.62
C LYS A 133 -5.05 0.98 -14.11
N PHE A 134 -4.86 1.02 -12.78
CA PHE A 134 -3.55 0.98 -12.17
C PHE A 134 -2.80 -0.32 -12.52
N PHE A 135 -3.44 -1.48 -12.38
CA PHE A 135 -2.77 -2.75 -12.66
C PHE A 135 -2.52 -2.98 -14.13
N ALA A 136 -3.37 -2.51 -15.04
CA ALA A 136 -3.08 -2.53 -16.47
C ALA A 136 -1.81 -1.72 -16.80
N GLU A 137 -1.72 -0.49 -16.29
CA GLU A 137 -0.56 0.40 -16.49
C GLU A 137 0.71 -0.22 -15.88
N GLN A 138 0.64 -0.74 -14.65
CA GLN A 138 1.81 -1.33 -14.00
C GLN A 138 2.22 -2.67 -14.64
N SER A 139 1.27 -3.52 -15.04
CA SER A 139 1.53 -4.79 -15.73
C SER A 139 2.27 -4.56 -17.05
N GLU A 140 1.79 -3.63 -17.87
CA GLU A 140 2.48 -3.19 -19.08
C GLU A 140 3.89 -2.69 -18.75
N SER A 141 4.01 -1.79 -17.76
CA SER A 141 5.28 -1.18 -17.39
C SER A 141 6.33 -2.17 -16.85
N PHE A 142 5.90 -3.22 -16.13
CA PHE A 142 6.78 -4.31 -15.70
C PHE A 142 7.13 -5.26 -16.85
N SER A 143 6.23 -5.44 -17.82
CA SER A 143 6.47 -6.26 -19.02
C SER A 143 7.44 -5.60 -20.00
N GLU A 144 7.40 -4.27 -20.15
CA GLU A 144 8.34 -3.53 -21.00
C GLU A 144 9.78 -3.66 -20.52
N LEU A 145 9.97 -3.87 -19.22
CA LEU A 145 11.27 -4.18 -18.60
C LEU A 145 11.64 -5.66 -18.69
N ALA A 146 10.80 -6.57 -19.19
CA ALA A 146 11.27 -7.93 -19.49
C ALA A 146 12.24 -7.95 -20.70
N ASP A 147 12.23 -6.90 -21.52
CA ASP A 147 13.21 -6.71 -22.59
C ASP A 147 14.53 -6.19 -22.02
N TYR A 148 15.39 -7.14 -21.61
CA TYR A 148 16.75 -6.93 -21.12
C TYR A 148 17.61 -6.03 -22.04
N SER A 149 17.23 -5.84 -23.31
CA SER A 149 17.90 -4.91 -24.23
C SER A 149 17.65 -3.44 -23.87
N LYS A 150 16.49 -3.10 -23.29
CA LYS A 150 16.17 -1.74 -22.81
C LYS A 150 16.94 -1.38 -21.53
N TRP A 151 17.35 -2.36 -20.74
CA TRP A 151 18.16 -2.18 -19.52
C TRP A 151 19.54 -1.63 -19.84
N LYS A 152 20.08 -1.98 -21.01
CA LYS A 152 21.37 -1.48 -21.50
C LYS A 152 21.33 0.00 -21.88
N GLN A 153 20.15 0.62 -21.99
CA GLN A 153 20.04 2.03 -22.37
C GLN A 153 20.29 2.98 -21.20
N THR A 154 20.05 2.55 -19.95
CA THR A 154 20.22 3.40 -18.76
C THR A 154 21.64 3.40 -18.20
N SER A 155 22.54 2.54 -18.71
CA SER A 155 23.88 2.25 -18.16
C SER A 155 23.91 1.73 -16.72
N TYR A 156 22.75 1.57 -16.08
CA TYR A 156 22.62 1.08 -14.71
C TYR A 156 22.66 -0.44 -14.64
N ASP A 157 23.14 -0.98 -13.52
CA ASP A 157 23.06 -2.40 -13.28
C ASP A 157 21.63 -2.88 -12.99
N GLU A 158 21.47 -4.19 -13.10
CA GLU A 158 20.22 -4.89 -12.92
C GLU A 158 19.53 -4.57 -11.58
N GLY A 159 20.27 -4.61 -10.47
CA GLY A 159 19.69 -4.40 -9.15
C GLY A 159 19.20 -2.97 -8.96
N PHE A 160 19.90 -1.98 -9.52
CA PHE A 160 19.43 -0.59 -9.42
C PHE A 160 18.20 -0.34 -10.28
N ASN A 161 18.09 -0.97 -11.45
CA ASN A 161 16.86 -0.93 -12.25
C ASN A 161 15.66 -1.56 -11.48
N TYR A 162 15.85 -2.68 -10.77
CA TYR A 162 14.80 -3.21 -9.88
C TYR A 162 14.39 -2.19 -8.81
N TYR A 163 15.38 -1.57 -8.15
CA TYR A 163 15.13 -0.57 -7.12
C TYR A 163 14.30 0.61 -7.64
N LEU A 164 14.71 1.19 -8.77
CA LEU A 164 14.01 2.33 -9.39
C LEU A 164 12.59 1.94 -9.80
N LYS A 165 12.41 0.76 -10.41
CA LYS A 165 11.08 0.33 -10.85
C LYS A 165 10.11 0.15 -9.69
N VAL A 166 10.60 -0.37 -8.57
CA VAL A 166 9.80 -0.47 -7.36
C VAL A 166 9.49 0.90 -6.77
N GLN A 167 10.39 1.89 -6.83
CA GLN A 167 10.04 3.25 -6.39
C GLN A 167 8.92 3.83 -7.27
N GLU A 168 9.04 3.71 -8.59
CA GLU A 168 8.04 4.19 -9.56
C GLU A 168 6.66 3.57 -9.31
N PHE A 169 6.58 2.26 -9.05
CA PHE A 169 5.32 1.60 -8.69
C PHE A 169 4.67 2.24 -7.45
N TYR A 170 5.46 2.52 -6.41
CA TYR A 170 4.95 3.09 -5.16
C TYR A 170 4.60 4.57 -5.26
N GLU A 171 5.33 5.34 -6.05
CA GLU A 171 4.96 6.71 -6.40
C GLU A 171 3.63 6.72 -7.14
N SER A 172 3.49 5.87 -8.17
CA SER A 172 2.25 5.70 -8.93
C SER A 172 1.07 5.29 -8.04
N TRP A 173 1.31 4.38 -7.08
CA TRP A 173 0.28 3.95 -6.12
C TRP A 173 -0.20 5.11 -5.23
N ASN A 174 0.73 5.90 -4.70
CA ASN A 174 0.42 7.04 -3.85
C ASN A 174 -0.37 8.11 -4.64
N ASP A 175 0.04 8.37 -5.88
CA ASP A 175 -0.61 9.34 -6.76
C ASP A 175 -2.03 8.90 -7.14
N ALA A 176 -2.25 7.59 -7.37
CA ALA A 176 -3.55 7.04 -7.70
C ALA A 176 -4.60 7.21 -6.59
N SER A 177 -4.16 7.50 -5.35
CA SER A 177 -5.02 7.71 -4.18
C SER A 177 -6.04 6.58 -4.00
N ILE A 178 -5.57 5.33 -4.20
CA ILE A 178 -6.39 4.13 -4.07
C ILE A 178 -6.42 3.71 -2.61
N ASN A 179 -7.62 3.58 -2.06
CA ASN A 179 -7.82 3.07 -0.70
C ASN A 179 -8.43 1.68 -0.78
N ILE A 180 -7.64 0.67 -0.43
CA ILE A 180 -8.08 -0.74 -0.37
C ILE A 180 -8.62 -1.13 1.02
N THR A 181 -8.73 -0.18 1.97
CA THR A 181 -9.37 -0.47 3.25
C THR A 181 -10.84 -0.86 3.03
N GLY A 182 -11.21 -2.07 3.47
CA GLY A 182 -12.54 -2.64 3.26
C GLY A 182 -12.66 -3.53 2.02
N GLU A 183 -11.59 -3.68 1.23
CA GLU A 183 -11.51 -4.71 0.19
C GLU A 183 -11.25 -6.09 0.82
N SER A 184 -11.37 -7.15 0.00
CA SER A 184 -11.16 -8.53 0.44
C SER A 184 -9.83 -8.76 1.14
N GLU A 185 -9.80 -9.67 2.11
CA GLU A 185 -8.58 -10.08 2.80
C GLU A 185 -7.52 -10.60 1.81
N SER A 186 -7.95 -11.34 0.78
CA SER A 186 -7.07 -11.81 -0.29
C SER A 186 -6.32 -10.67 -0.99
N LEU A 187 -7.02 -9.60 -1.39
CA LEU A 187 -6.37 -8.45 -2.01
C LEU A 187 -5.43 -7.74 -1.04
N GLN A 188 -5.81 -7.60 0.23
CA GLN A 188 -4.95 -7.00 1.25
C GLN A 188 -3.67 -7.83 1.47
N ASN A 189 -3.76 -9.17 1.42
CA ASN A 189 -2.61 -10.05 1.51
C ASN A 189 -1.69 -9.93 0.29
N ASP A 190 -2.23 -9.76 -0.92
CA ASP A 190 -1.43 -9.48 -2.12
C ASP A 190 -0.64 -8.17 -1.99
N PHE A 191 -1.27 -7.11 -1.49
CA PHE A 191 -0.59 -5.85 -1.23
C PHE A 191 0.46 -5.94 -0.12
N ARG A 192 0.23 -6.79 0.90
CA ARG A 192 1.24 -7.09 1.93
C ARG A 192 2.46 -7.76 1.30
N ASN A 193 2.26 -8.73 0.40
CA ASN A 193 3.34 -9.38 -0.34
C ASN A 193 4.13 -8.37 -1.19
N ILE A 194 3.46 -7.47 -1.92
CA ILE A 194 4.13 -6.38 -2.66
C ILE A 194 4.95 -5.49 -1.70
N GLY A 195 4.38 -5.13 -0.55
CA GLY A 195 5.04 -4.42 0.56
C GLY A 195 6.34 -5.06 1.00
N HIS A 196 6.33 -6.37 1.20
CA HIS A 196 7.51 -7.11 1.61
C HIS A 196 8.55 -7.20 0.49
N MET A 197 8.15 -7.38 -0.78
CA MET A 197 9.08 -7.36 -1.92
C MET A 197 9.81 -6.03 -2.04
N LYS A 198 9.09 -4.91 -1.85
CA LYS A 198 9.73 -3.58 -1.77
C LYS A 198 10.77 -3.52 -0.66
N ALA A 199 10.44 -4.05 0.52
CA ALA A 199 11.34 -4.01 1.66
C ALA A 199 12.65 -4.77 1.38
N ILE A 200 12.56 -5.98 0.80
CA ILE A 200 13.73 -6.75 0.36
C ILE A 200 14.58 -5.95 -0.64
N ILE A 201 13.97 -5.43 -1.70
CA ILE A 201 14.68 -4.72 -2.77
C ILE A 201 15.37 -3.46 -2.22
N ASN A 202 14.67 -2.71 -1.37
CA ASN A 202 15.23 -1.54 -0.70
C ASN A 202 16.40 -1.87 0.22
N HIS A 203 16.24 -2.91 1.05
CA HIS A 203 17.27 -3.36 1.96
C HIS A 203 18.51 -3.83 1.20
N ASN A 204 18.31 -4.64 0.16
CA ASN A 204 19.41 -5.17 -0.64
C ASN A 204 20.13 -4.05 -1.41
N GLN A 205 19.42 -3.07 -1.98
CA GLN A 205 20.09 -1.91 -2.60
C GLN A 205 20.88 -1.08 -1.58
N PHE A 206 20.36 -0.89 -0.36
CA PHE A 206 21.12 -0.26 0.72
C PHE A 206 22.38 -1.08 1.07
N SER A 207 22.25 -2.38 1.28
CA SER A 207 23.36 -3.26 1.66
C SER A 207 24.45 -3.31 0.59
N ARG A 208 24.07 -3.28 -0.69
CA ARG A 208 24.99 -3.23 -1.84
C ARG A 208 25.86 -1.97 -1.89
N THR A 209 25.37 -0.86 -1.33
CA THR A 209 26.02 0.46 -1.38
C THR A 209 26.57 0.91 -0.02
N SER A 210 26.30 0.15 1.04
CA SER A 210 26.60 0.50 2.43
C SER A 210 28.09 0.75 2.74
N HIS A 211 29.02 0.21 1.93
CA HIS A 211 30.46 0.44 2.09
C HIS A 211 30.96 1.73 1.44
N LEU A 212 30.12 2.45 0.68
CA LEU A 212 30.50 3.62 -0.10
C LEU A 212 30.14 4.96 0.55
N GLY A 213 29.32 4.96 1.60
CA GLY A 213 28.87 6.16 2.28
C GLY A 213 28.30 5.86 3.66
N ARG A 214 28.09 6.91 4.47
CA ARG A 214 27.42 6.75 5.77
C ARG A 214 25.90 6.69 5.55
N GLN A 215 25.23 5.81 6.29
CA GLN A 215 23.76 5.80 6.42
C GLN A 215 22.98 5.77 5.07
N GLY A 216 23.49 5.07 4.05
CA GLY A 216 22.73 4.85 2.80
C GLY A 216 22.76 5.99 1.79
N GLN A 217 23.60 7.02 2.00
CA GLN A 217 23.77 8.13 1.05
C GLN A 217 24.20 7.67 -0.36
N ALA A 218 24.84 6.50 -0.46
CA ALA A 218 25.31 5.95 -1.72
C ALA A 218 24.26 5.09 -2.46
N LYS A 219 23.04 4.93 -1.92
CA LYS A 219 21.99 4.07 -2.49
C LYS A 219 21.64 4.41 -3.94
N GLU A 220 21.77 5.69 -4.29
CA GLU A 220 21.44 6.27 -5.60
C GLU A 220 22.65 6.98 -6.23
N ASP A 221 23.86 6.78 -5.68
CA ASP A 221 25.09 7.39 -6.19
C ASP A 221 25.59 6.64 -7.43
N VAL A 222 24.95 6.92 -8.57
CA VAL A 222 25.21 6.27 -9.86
C VAL A 222 26.63 6.53 -10.38
N GLU A 223 27.30 7.59 -9.92
CA GLU A 223 28.70 7.89 -10.27
C GLU A 223 29.67 6.82 -9.72
N ARG A 224 29.24 6.06 -8.71
CA ARG A 224 29.99 4.95 -8.09
C ARG A 224 29.33 3.60 -8.32
N SER A 225 28.50 3.48 -9.36
CA SER A 225 27.80 2.23 -9.68
C SER A 225 28.76 1.07 -9.96
N ASP A 226 29.97 1.36 -10.46
CA ASP A 226 31.06 0.39 -10.66
C ASP A 226 31.60 -0.22 -9.34
N GLN A 227 31.32 0.42 -8.20
CA GLN A 227 31.75 -0.02 -6.88
C GLN A 227 30.62 -0.65 -6.06
N TRP A 228 29.40 -0.71 -6.60
CA TRP A 228 28.29 -1.40 -5.94
C TRP A 228 28.56 -2.91 -5.90
N LYS A 229 28.18 -3.56 -4.80
CA LYS A 229 28.22 -5.03 -4.76
C LYS A 229 27.23 -5.60 -5.79
N GLU A 230 27.47 -6.83 -6.23
CA GLU A 230 26.56 -7.52 -7.14
C GLU A 230 25.14 -7.61 -6.57
N THR A 231 24.15 -7.67 -7.47
CA THR A 231 22.75 -7.87 -7.10
C THR A 231 22.58 -9.26 -6.46
N PRO A 232 22.12 -9.35 -5.20
CA PRO A 232 21.89 -10.63 -4.56
C PRO A 232 20.68 -11.34 -5.17
N GLU A 233 20.69 -12.67 -5.14
CA GLU A 233 19.62 -13.50 -5.70
C GLU A 233 18.25 -13.21 -5.10
N GLU A 234 18.19 -12.95 -3.80
CA GLU A 234 16.96 -12.58 -3.10
C GLU A 234 16.30 -11.32 -3.69
N MET A 235 17.10 -10.34 -4.14
CA MET A 235 16.60 -9.13 -4.79
C MET A 235 16.01 -9.42 -6.18
N ARG A 236 16.62 -10.34 -6.95
CA ARG A 236 16.07 -10.82 -8.23
C ARG A 236 14.73 -11.52 -8.02
N GLN A 237 14.70 -12.46 -7.08
CA GLN A 237 13.48 -13.21 -6.76
C GLN A 237 12.37 -12.28 -6.30
N ALA A 238 12.67 -11.31 -5.43
CA ALA A 238 11.68 -10.35 -4.98
C ALA A 238 11.09 -9.51 -6.12
N TYR A 239 11.93 -9.09 -7.07
CA TYR A 239 11.46 -8.35 -8.23
C TYR A 239 10.58 -9.21 -9.13
N GLU A 240 10.97 -10.45 -9.40
CA GLU A 240 10.19 -11.35 -10.24
C GLU A 240 8.84 -11.71 -9.62
N TYR A 241 8.77 -11.94 -8.30
CA TYR A 241 7.48 -12.16 -7.66
C TYR A 241 6.60 -10.90 -7.67
N MET A 242 7.16 -9.72 -7.46
CA MET A 242 6.38 -8.48 -7.57
C MET A 242 5.80 -8.31 -8.98
N LYS A 243 6.59 -8.57 -10.02
CA LYS A 243 6.14 -8.57 -11.41
C LYS A 243 4.99 -9.57 -11.65
N GLN A 244 5.15 -10.80 -11.16
CA GLN A 244 4.13 -11.85 -11.31
C GLN A 244 2.83 -11.50 -10.57
N ILE A 245 2.92 -10.93 -9.37
CA ILE A 245 1.76 -10.45 -8.61
C ILE A 245 1.03 -9.35 -9.37
N VAL A 246 1.76 -8.35 -9.89
CA VAL A 246 1.16 -7.25 -10.67
C VAL A 246 0.44 -7.77 -11.91
N HIS A 247 1.05 -8.74 -12.63
CA HIS A 247 0.42 -9.42 -13.76
C HIS A 247 -0.85 -10.18 -13.37
N ASP A 248 -0.79 -11.00 -12.32
CA ASP A 248 -1.94 -11.77 -11.86
C ASP A 248 -3.09 -10.84 -11.40
N LEU A 249 -2.78 -9.69 -10.78
CA LEU A 249 -3.78 -8.69 -10.40
C LEU A 249 -4.38 -7.98 -11.61
N ASP A 250 -3.60 -7.71 -12.66
CA ASP A 250 -4.12 -7.22 -13.94
C ASP A 250 -5.12 -8.23 -14.55
N VAL A 251 -4.79 -9.52 -14.56
CA VAL A 251 -5.73 -10.60 -14.95
C VAL A 251 -7.01 -10.57 -14.10
N ALA A 252 -6.87 -10.41 -12.78
CA ALA A 252 -8.03 -10.36 -11.88
C ALA A 252 -8.96 -9.16 -12.14
N PHE A 253 -8.40 -7.99 -12.43
CA PHE A 253 -9.16 -6.73 -12.51
C PHE A 253 -9.56 -6.32 -13.94
N ASN A 254 -8.87 -6.80 -14.97
CA ASN A 254 -9.09 -6.40 -16.36
C ASN A 254 -9.51 -7.55 -17.28
N HIS A 255 -9.37 -8.79 -16.83
CA HIS A 255 -9.65 -9.97 -17.64
C HIS A 255 -10.65 -10.93 -16.97
N ASP A 256 -11.43 -10.45 -15.99
CA ASP A 256 -12.42 -11.24 -15.24
C ASP A 256 -11.83 -12.52 -14.60
N GLY A 257 -10.52 -12.52 -14.32
CA GLY A 257 -9.79 -13.69 -13.82
C GLY A 257 -9.46 -14.74 -14.90
N GLU A 258 -9.83 -14.50 -16.16
CA GLU A 258 -9.53 -15.38 -17.29
C GLU A 258 -8.21 -14.94 -17.97
N GLY A 259 -7.20 -15.80 -17.93
CA GLY A 259 -5.91 -15.52 -18.57
C GLY A 259 -4.80 -16.44 -18.10
N GLU A 260 -3.61 -16.29 -18.70
CA GLU A 260 -2.41 -16.92 -18.17
C GLU A 260 -2.02 -16.24 -16.85
N THR A 261 -1.86 -17.03 -15.79
CA THR A 261 -1.46 -16.56 -14.46
C THR A 261 -0.24 -17.32 -13.96
N TYR A 262 0.51 -16.70 -13.06
CA TYR A 262 1.64 -17.33 -12.40
C TYR A 262 1.22 -18.13 -11.16
N GLY A 263 0.04 -17.82 -10.63
CA GLY A 263 -0.56 -18.48 -9.46
C GLY A 263 0.02 -17.97 -8.15
N VAL A 264 0.51 -16.72 -8.10
CA VAL A 264 1.24 -16.18 -6.95
C VAL A 264 0.40 -15.23 -6.09
N THR A 265 -0.87 -15.02 -6.45
CA THR A 265 -1.78 -14.11 -5.73
C THR A 265 -2.86 -14.86 -4.96
N TYR A 266 -3.28 -14.27 -3.84
CA TYR A 266 -4.43 -14.70 -3.06
C TYR A 266 -5.75 -14.30 -3.74
N THR A 267 -5.79 -13.16 -4.45
CA THR A 267 -7.00 -12.68 -5.15
C THR A 267 -7.52 -13.69 -6.17
N LEU A 268 -6.63 -14.41 -6.85
CA LEU A 268 -6.98 -15.48 -7.80
C LEU A 268 -6.88 -16.89 -7.21
N ASN A 269 -6.72 -17.03 -5.90
CA ASN A 269 -6.53 -18.32 -5.23
C ASN A 269 -5.35 -19.13 -5.83
N GLY A 270 -4.25 -18.46 -6.12
CA GLY A 270 -3.07 -19.05 -6.71
C GLY A 270 -2.42 -20.11 -5.82
N ASP A 271 -2.02 -21.23 -6.42
CA ASP A 271 -1.42 -22.38 -5.75
C ASP A 271 -0.02 -22.08 -5.16
N LYS A 272 0.61 -20.99 -5.59
CA LYS A 272 1.94 -20.54 -5.15
C LYS A 272 1.89 -19.29 -4.27
N ALA A 273 0.71 -18.76 -3.92
CA ALA A 273 0.60 -17.57 -3.07
C ALA A 273 1.36 -17.72 -1.74
N SER A 274 1.28 -18.88 -1.10
CA SER A 274 2.02 -19.21 0.13
C SER A 274 3.53 -19.32 -0.06
N LYS A 275 4.00 -19.65 -1.27
CA LYS A 275 5.44 -19.70 -1.59
C LYS A 275 6.04 -18.30 -1.55
N VAL A 276 5.30 -17.28 -1.97
CA VAL A 276 5.73 -15.87 -1.90
C VAL A 276 6.03 -15.48 -0.45
N GLU A 277 5.16 -15.87 0.50
CA GLU A 277 5.35 -15.56 1.91
C GLU A 277 6.58 -16.21 2.54
N SER A 278 6.97 -17.39 2.04
CA SER A 278 8.13 -18.12 2.56
C SER A 278 9.44 -17.34 2.42
N LEU A 279 9.54 -16.44 1.42
CA LEU A 279 10.72 -15.59 1.21
C LEU A 279 10.98 -14.64 2.37
N PHE A 280 9.94 -14.26 3.11
CA PHE A 280 10.05 -13.27 4.19
C PHE A 280 10.14 -13.92 5.57
N ASN A 281 9.74 -15.18 5.68
CA ASN A 281 9.62 -15.87 6.97
C ASN A 281 10.89 -16.63 7.37
N GLY A 282 11.96 -16.56 6.59
CA GLY A 282 13.28 -17.11 6.93
C GLY A 282 13.30 -18.61 7.23
N LYS A 283 12.40 -19.38 6.59
CA LYS A 283 12.31 -20.84 6.73
C LYS A 283 12.93 -21.55 5.54
#